data_AF-A0A662IWX7-F1
#
_entry.id   AF-A0A662IWX7-F1
#
_cell.length_a   1.000
_cell.length_b   1.000
_cell.length_c   1.000
_cell.angle_alpha   90.00
_cell.angle_beta   90.00
_cell.angle_gamma   90.00
#
_symmetry.space_group_name_H-M   'P 1'
#
loop_
_entity.id
_entity.type
_entity.pdbx_description
1 polymer ?
#
loop_
_entity_poly.entity_id
_entity_poly.type
_entity_poly.pdbx_seq_one_letter_code
_entity_poly.pdbx_strand_id
1 'polypeptide(L)'
;MSTMTHDVTSMCFFKLLRYLEEKTKFTSIEHRELSKYLDPSCIDTLLRSSILERKITATVGKAVEEDDKILVIEEVKRDKVILRDRKTLEVTEKQLSEFIEYRVIPKTFVKQLSSIIFEGNLGVTEILERESFYDIIITFNRINIRLLLQKVPFPSVSGRVIEIARSVRARCPILLVTTSKTFHEFLEYFALVALGSLIYVTTYGQLSELGQKEDRELGKEIRDWVDYMRYVINLEEEILREVSKYRKFKDLLVSVDTNPKYLITALNLFRSIRRIGLKSRRSYELLEDLVAIALPFIYGGDPFHYGYKRRGEELPDSVFVVWRPEDEASKVYLIGLVDAKSTDLKLSKIDVPKYLGYIKRIRRLPWTARTALFFVPLNSCEEVVRRYRKCPEGKGLRSFYNELARNLKKDEYVVILPLDSLITLVDTYLSIIRRIGLGRGRSEIHDIFRLVMSPTPSNPAMIRLGDKLFCVCSEKLRSYIERKTKERWIESELRRAFSGM
;
A
#
# COMPACT_ATOMS: atom_id res chain seq x y z
N MET A 1 -16.45 -4.11 -34.14
CA MET A 1 -16.54 -5.47 -33.54
C MET A 1 -15.49 -5.74 -32.44
N SER A 2 -14.35 -5.03 -32.33
CA SER A 2 -13.31 -5.34 -31.31
C SER A 2 -13.57 -4.77 -29.90
N THR A 3 -14.52 -3.86 -29.73
CA THR A 3 -14.87 -3.26 -28.43
C THR A 3 -15.81 -4.14 -27.59
N MET A 4 -16.68 -4.94 -28.21
CA MET A 4 -17.59 -5.85 -27.48
C MET A 4 -16.87 -7.09 -26.91
N THR A 5 -15.85 -7.61 -27.58
CA THR A 5 -15.08 -8.79 -27.14
C THR A 5 -14.19 -8.50 -25.93
N HIS A 6 -13.72 -7.26 -25.79
CA HIS A 6 -12.90 -6.84 -24.65
C HIS A 6 -13.70 -6.81 -23.33
N ASP A 7 -15.00 -6.54 -23.41
CA ASP A 7 -15.87 -6.42 -22.24
C ASP A 7 -16.22 -7.80 -21.66
N VAL A 8 -16.57 -8.75 -22.53
CA VAL A 8 -16.91 -10.14 -22.14
C VAL A 8 -15.68 -10.87 -21.56
N THR A 9 -14.51 -10.72 -22.20
CA THR A 9 -13.27 -11.34 -21.71
C THR A 9 -12.89 -10.82 -20.34
N SER A 10 -13.02 -9.50 -20.12
CA SER A 10 -12.73 -8.88 -18.82
C SER A 10 -13.70 -9.37 -17.74
N MET A 11 -14.99 -9.46 -18.05
CA MET A 11 -15.99 -10.01 -17.11
C MET A 11 -15.65 -11.45 -16.69
N CYS A 12 -15.33 -12.33 -17.64
CA CYS A 12 -14.96 -13.71 -17.33
C CYS A 12 -13.63 -13.79 -16.58
N PHE A 13 -12.70 -12.87 -16.86
CA PHE A 13 -11.45 -12.75 -16.10
C PHE A 13 -11.69 -12.37 -14.64
N PHE A 14 -12.60 -11.43 -14.36
CA PHE A 14 -12.97 -11.09 -12.98
C PHE A 14 -13.59 -12.28 -12.23
N LYS A 15 -14.40 -13.12 -12.89
CA LYS A 15 -14.89 -14.37 -12.29
C LYS A 15 -13.75 -15.35 -11.99
N LEU A 16 -12.76 -15.46 -12.87
CA LEU A 16 -11.55 -16.26 -12.62
C LEU A 16 -10.74 -15.74 -11.42
N LEU A 17 -10.62 -14.42 -11.24
CA LEU A 17 -9.98 -13.84 -10.07
C LEU A 17 -10.72 -14.21 -8.76
N ARG A 18 -12.06 -14.24 -8.76
CA ARG A 18 -12.84 -14.73 -7.60
C ARG A 18 -12.57 -16.20 -7.28
N TYR A 19 -12.46 -17.04 -8.32
CA TYR A 19 -12.06 -18.44 -8.13
C TYR A 19 -10.67 -18.53 -7.47
N LEU A 20 -9.69 -17.75 -7.93
CA LEU A 20 -8.34 -17.72 -7.39
C LEU A 20 -8.27 -17.17 -5.96
N GLU A 21 -9.14 -16.23 -5.61
CA GLU A 21 -9.30 -15.75 -4.23
C GLU A 21 -9.70 -16.87 -3.26
N GLU A 22 -10.56 -17.80 -3.70
CA GLU A 22 -11.04 -18.88 -2.86
C GLU A 22 -10.16 -20.12 -2.85
N LYS A 23 -9.61 -20.49 -4.01
CA LYS A 23 -8.91 -21.76 -4.23
C LYS A 23 -7.40 -21.62 -4.37
N THR A 24 -6.93 -20.44 -4.80
CA THR A 24 -5.51 -20.16 -5.04
C THR A 24 -4.83 -21.25 -5.89
N LYS A 25 -5.49 -21.70 -6.94
CA LYS A 25 -5.04 -22.87 -7.70
C LYS A 25 -4.91 -22.50 -9.17
N PHE A 26 -3.68 -22.39 -9.65
CA PHE A 26 -3.39 -22.07 -11.06
C PHE A 26 -3.24 -23.32 -11.94
N THR A 27 -3.02 -24.49 -11.35
CA THR A 27 -2.71 -25.74 -12.05
C THR A 27 -3.67 -26.86 -11.65
N SER A 28 -3.99 -27.75 -12.58
CA SER A 28 -4.84 -28.93 -12.36
C SER A 28 -6.21 -28.60 -11.76
N ILE A 29 -6.88 -27.61 -12.33
CA ILE A 29 -8.23 -27.19 -11.91
C ILE A 29 -9.25 -28.13 -12.56
N GLU A 30 -9.98 -28.92 -11.77
CA GLU A 30 -10.99 -29.82 -12.31
C GLU A 30 -12.16 -29.04 -12.94
N HIS A 31 -12.72 -29.55 -14.03
CA HIS A 31 -13.87 -28.91 -14.66
C HIS A 31 -15.07 -28.76 -13.71
N ARG A 32 -15.38 -29.79 -12.92
CA ARG A 32 -16.45 -29.72 -11.91
C ARG A 32 -16.22 -28.64 -10.86
N GLU A 33 -14.96 -28.37 -10.53
CA GLU A 33 -14.56 -27.31 -9.61
C GLU A 33 -14.75 -25.93 -10.25
N LEU A 34 -14.18 -25.72 -11.45
CA LEU A 34 -14.22 -24.44 -12.14
C LEU A 34 -15.64 -24.02 -12.56
N SER A 35 -16.47 -24.99 -12.99
CA SER A 35 -17.85 -24.76 -13.44
C SER A 35 -18.79 -24.28 -12.34
N LYS A 36 -18.39 -24.35 -11.06
CA LYS A 36 -19.13 -23.72 -9.94
C LYS A 36 -19.00 -22.20 -9.94
N TYR A 37 -17.94 -21.67 -10.56
CA TYR A 37 -17.60 -20.24 -10.55
C TYR A 37 -17.76 -19.59 -11.92
N LEU A 38 -17.47 -20.33 -12.98
CA LEU A 38 -17.55 -19.86 -14.36
C LEU A 38 -18.57 -20.69 -15.13
N ASP A 39 -19.51 -20.00 -15.77
CA ASP A 39 -20.41 -20.62 -16.73
C ASP A 39 -19.64 -21.08 -17.99
N PRO A 40 -20.17 -22.05 -18.77
CA PRO A 40 -19.47 -22.61 -19.92
C PRO A 40 -19.00 -21.55 -20.94
N SER A 41 -19.80 -20.50 -21.14
CA SER A 41 -19.46 -19.42 -22.08
C SER A 41 -18.22 -18.63 -21.62
N CYS A 42 -18.06 -18.45 -20.31
CA CYS A 42 -16.87 -17.84 -19.75
C CYS A 42 -15.64 -18.74 -19.83
N ILE A 43 -15.78 -20.05 -19.60
CA ILE A 43 -14.67 -21.00 -19.78
C ILE A 43 -14.18 -20.96 -21.24
N ASP A 44 -15.10 -21.03 -22.20
CA ASP A 44 -14.76 -20.95 -23.63
C ASP A 44 -14.09 -19.61 -23.99
N THR A 45 -14.57 -18.50 -23.43
CA THR A 45 -13.98 -17.18 -23.65
C THR A 45 -12.53 -17.11 -23.15
N LEU A 46 -12.25 -17.67 -21.97
CA LEU A 46 -10.90 -17.69 -21.39
C LEU A 46 -9.97 -18.65 -22.14
N LEU A 47 -10.49 -19.77 -22.67
CA LEU A 47 -9.73 -20.68 -23.55
C LEU A 47 -9.35 -19.99 -24.86
N ARG A 48 -10.31 -19.33 -25.53
CA ARG A 48 -10.07 -18.57 -26.77
C ARG A 48 -9.08 -17.43 -26.58
N SER A 49 -9.08 -16.83 -25.39
CA SER A 49 -8.14 -15.77 -25.01
C SER A 49 -6.78 -16.30 -24.52
N SER A 50 -6.59 -17.63 -24.52
CA SER A 50 -5.39 -18.32 -24.02
C SER A 50 -5.03 -17.93 -22.58
N ILE A 51 -6.03 -17.56 -21.77
CA ILE A 51 -5.87 -17.35 -20.32
C ILE A 51 -5.95 -18.70 -19.61
N LEU A 52 -6.80 -19.59 -20.11
CA LEU A 52 -6.87 -20.99 -19.71
C LEU A 52 -6.31 -21.90 -20.81
N GLU A 53 -5.72 -23.01 -20.38
CA GLU A 53 -5.37 -24.17 -21.19
C GLU A 53 -6.23 -25.35 -20.73
N ARG A 54 -6.81 -26.09 -21.69
CA ARG A 54 -7.58 -27.30 -21.41
C ARG A 54 -6.69 -28.53 -21.61
N LYS A 55 -6.66 -29.42 -20.62
CA LYS A 55 -5.99 -30.72 -20.69
C LYS A 55 -7.00 -31.83 -20.42
N ILE A 56 -7.06 -32.82 -21.31
CA ILE A 56 -7.79 -34.06 -21.06
C ILE A 56 -6.83 -35.01 -20.35
N THR A 57 -7.19 -35.47 -19.16
CA THR A 57 -6.36 -36.35 -18.32
C THR A 57 -6.71 -37.83 -18.48
N ALA A 58 -7.78 -38.14 -19.20
CA ALA A 58 -8.13 -39.47 -19.64
C ALA A 58 -7.14 -39.96 -20.71
N THR A 59 -6.52 -41.09 -20.46
CA THR A 59 -5.60 -41.74 -21.40
C THR A 59 -5.89 -43.23 -21.37
N VAL A 60 -6.05 -43.84 -22.55
CA VAL A 60 -6.29 -45.28 -22.66
C VAL A 60 -5.18 -46.05 -21.94
N GLY A 61 -5.57 -47.05 -21.14
CA GLY A 61 -4.69 -47.86 -20.32
C GLY A 61 -4.34 -47.26 -18.94
N LYS A 62 -4.73 -46.02 -18.65
CA LYS A 62 -4.53 -45.40 -17.33
C LYS A 62 -5.52 -45.97 -16.31
N ALA A 63 -5.03 -46.30 -15.12
CA ALA A 63 -5.85 -46.75 -14.00
C ALA A 63 -6.44 -45.56 -13.22
N VAL A 64 -7.66 -45.72 -12.75
CA VAL A 64 -8.42 -44.78 -11.90
C VAL A 64 -8.93 -45.59 -10.71
N GLU A 65 -8.62 -45.15 -9.50
CA GLU A 65 -9.15 -45.74 -8.27
C GLU A 65 -10.45 -45.04 -7.88
N GLU A 66 -11.53 -45.81 -7.72
CA GLU A 66 -12.83 -45.36 -7.21
C GLU A 66 -13.42 -46.45 -6.31
N ASP A 67 -13.87 -46.10 -5.10
CA ASP A 67 -14.64 -46.98 -4.20
C ASP A 67 -14.12 -48.43 -4.11
N ASP A 68 -12.81 -48.59 -3.84
CA ASP A 68 -12.05 -49.85 -3.76
C ASP A 68 -11.91 -50.66 -5.07
N LYS A 69 -12.32 -50.09 -6.21
CA LYS A 69 -12.14 -50.64 -7.56
C LYS A 69 -11.00 -49.95 -8.29
N ILE A 70 -10.24 -50.75 -9.06
CA ILE A 70 -9.25 -50.23 -10.02
C ILE A 70 -9.89 -50.33 -11.41
N LEU A 71 -10.30 -49.18 -11.93
CA LEU A 71 -10.88 -49.06 -13.26
C LEU A 71 -9.79 -48.67 -14.26
N VAL A 72 -9.74 -49.31 -15.42
CA VAL A 72 -8.81 -48.96 -16.50
C VAL A 72 -9.58 -48.26 -17.61
N ILE A 73 -9.06 -47.13 -18.08
CA ILE A 73 -9.65 -46.42 -19.23
C ILE A 73 -9.47 -47.27 -20.48
N GLU A 74 -10.56 -47.81 -21.02
CA GLU A 74 -10.57 -48.62 -22.23
C GLU A 74 -10.66 -47.75 -23.48
N GLU A 75 -11.53 -46.73 -23.45
CA GLU A 75 -11.77 -45.86 -24.61
C GLU A 75 -12.09 -44.42 -24.17
N VAL A 76 -11.59 -43.43 -24.93
CA VAL A 76 -11.91 -42.01 -24.73
C VAL A 76 -12.67 -41.51 -25.96
N LYS A 77 -13.95 -41.16 -25.78
CA LYS A 77 -14.83 -40.61 -26.82
C LYS A 77 -14.97 -39.10 -26.66
N ARG A 78 -15.73 -38.50 -27.57
CA ARG A 78 -15.90 -37.04 -27.68
C ARG A 78 -16.57 -36.42 -26.45
N ASP A 79 -17.44 -37.17 -25.79
CA ASP A 79 -18.29 -36.76 -24.67
C ASP A 79 -18.22 -37.69 -23.45
N LYS A 80 -17.69 -38.91 -23.60
CA LYS A 80 -17.59 -39.92 -22.54
C LYS A 80 -16.27 -40.68 -22.51
N VAL A 81 -15.98 -41.27 -21.37
CA VAL A 81 -14.84 -42.17 -21.12
C VAL A 81 -15.40 -43.52 -20.68
N ILE A 82 -14.92 -44.58 -21.32
CA ILE A 82 -15.31 -45.97 -21.03
C ILE A 82 -14.24 -46.57 -20.12
N LEU A 83 -14.67 -47.04 -18.96
CA LEU A 83 -13.84 -47.62 -17.92
C LEU A 83 -14.18 -49.10 -17.77
N ARG A 84 -13.17 -49.95 -17.57
CA ARG A 84 -13.35 -51.37 -17.28
C ARG A 84 -12.75 -51.73 -15.93
N ASP A 85 -13.52 -52.38 -15.07
CA ASP A 85 -13.03 -52.93 -13.81
C ASP A 85 -12.01 -54.05 -14.08
N ARG A 86 -10.84 -53.95 -13.45
CA ARG A 86 -9.74 -54.89 -13.67
C ARG A 86 -10.01 -56.29 -13.11
N LYS A 87 -10.89 -56.41 -12.11
CA LYS A 87 -11.28 -57.67 -11.44
C LYS A 87 -12.58 -58.25 -12.00
N THR A 88 -13.63 -57.44 -12.13
CA THR A 88 -14.97 -57.93 -12.53
C THR A 88 -15.21 -57.87 -14.04
N LEU A 89 -14.35 -57.15 -14.79
CA LEU A 89 -14.52 -56.85 -16.21
C LEU A 89 -15.79 -56.05 -16.54
N GLU A 90 -16.49 -55.52 -15.53
CA GLU A 90 -17.65 -54.65 -15.71
C GLU A 90 -17.24 -53.35 -16.39
N VAL A 91 -18.08 -52.87 -17.31
CA VAL A 91 -17.86 -51.63 -18.05
C VAL A 91 -18.73 -50.52 -17.48
N THR A 92 -18.11 -49.40 -17.18
CA THR A 92 -18.75 -48.18 -16.66
C THR A 92 -18.49 -47.02 -17.60
N GLU A 93 -19.51 -46.23 -17.89
CA GLU A 93 -19.38 -44.99 -18.66
C GLU A 93 -19.36 -43.77 -17.73
N LYS A 94 -18.41 -42.85 -17.95
CA LYS A 94 -18.32 -41.57 -17.23
C LYS A 94 -18.27 -40.42 -18.22
N GLN A 95 -18.70 -39.24 -17.79
CA GLN A 95 -18.64 -38.07 -18.66
C GLN A 95 -17.19 -37.62 -18.86
N LEU A 96 -16.82 -37.21 -20.08
CA LEU A 96 -15.47 -36.72 -20.37
C LEU A 96 -15.09 -35.51 -19.50
N SER A 97 -16.07 -34.71 -19.09
CA SER A 97 -15.89 -33.58 -18.18
C SER A 97 -15.25 -33.95 -16.85
N GLU A 98 -15.36 -35.19 -16.39
CA GLU A 98 -14.71 -35.68 -15.16
C GLU A 98 -13.20 -35.82 -15.33
N PHE A 99 -12.72 -35.84 -16.57
CA PHE A 99 -11.32 -35.99 -16.94
C PHE A 99 -10.77 -34.74 -17.64
N ILE A 100 -11.41 -33.59 -17.44
CA ILE A 100 -10.92 -32.31 -17.95
C ILE A 100 -10.32 -31.51 -16.78
N GLU A 101 -9.05 -31.17 -16.95
CA GLU A 101 -8.36 -30.21 -16.10
C GLU A 101 -8.04 -28.92 -16.88
N TYR A 102 -8.06 -27.81 -16.17
CA TYR A 102 -7.64 -26.52 -16.68
C TYR A 102 -6.37 -26.05 -15.99
N ARG A 103 -5.56 -25.31 -16.74
CA ARG A 103 -4.39 -24.58 -16.24
C ARG A 103 -4.51 -23.11 -16.61
N VAL A 104 -4.23 -22.22 -15.67
CA VAL A 104 -4.07 -20.79 -15.96
C VAL A 104 -2.71 -20.56 -16.61
N ILE A 105 -2.69 -19.94 -17.79
CA ILE A 105 -1.46 -19.60 -18.51
C ILE A 105 -0.92 -18.28 -17.93
N PRO A 106 0.22 -18.28 -17.19
CA PRO A 106 0.66 -17.11 -16.43
C PRO A 106 0.93 -15.89 -17.31
N LYS A 107 1.53 -16.10 -18.49
CA LYS A 107 1.88 -15.01 -19.42
C LYS A 107 0.65 -14.23 -19.87
N THR A 108 -0.38 -14.93 -20.31
CA THR A 108 -1.60 -14.31 -20.82
C THR A 108 -2.46 -13.76 -19.69
N PHE A 109 -2.49 -14.46 -18.55
CA PHE A 109 -3.12 -13.97 -17.32
C PHE A 109 -2.52 -12.63 -16.87
N VAL A 110 -1.19 -12.51 -16.82
CA VAL A 110 -0.49 -11.27 -16.44
C VAL A 110 -0.75 -10.15 -17.44
N LYS A 111 -0.75 -10.45 -18.74
CA LYS A 111 -1.10 -9.45 -19.77
C LYS A 111 -2.50 -8.90 -19.55
N GLN A 112 -3.48 -9.78 -19.32
CA GLN A 112 -4.85 -9.36 -19.05
C GLN A 112 -4.94 -8.54 -17.76
N LEU A 113 -4.32 -9.02 -16.66
CA LEU A 113 -4.30 -8.30 -15.39
C LEU A 113 -3.65 -6.91 -15.51
N SER A 114 -2.52 -6.84 -16.21
CA SER A 114 -1.79 -5.59 -16.44
C SER A 114 -2.61 -4.61 -17.28
N SER A 115 -3.32 -5.11 -18.30
CA SER A 115 -4.20 -4.26 -19.12
C SER A 115 -5.33 -3.62 -18.30
N ILE A 116 -5.83 -4.32 -17.29
CA ILE A 116 -6.87 -3.84 -16.38
C ILE A 116 -6.31 -2.81 -15.39
N ILE A 117 -5.16 -3.10 -14.76
CA ILE A 117 -4.58 -2.23 -13.72
C ILE A 117 -3.94 -0.98 -14.33
N PHE A 118 -3.18 -1.13 -15.42
CA PHE A 118 -2.31 -0.10 -15.97
C PHE A 118 -2.84 0.55 -17.25
N GLU A 119 -4.05 0.17 -17.69
CA GLU A 119 -4.71 0.75 -18.87
C GLU A 119 -3.85 0.69 -20.14
N GLY A 120 -3.09 -0.41 -20.30
CA GLY A 120 -2.19 -0.60 -21.44
C GLY A 120 -1.57 -1.99 -21.51
N ASN A 121 -1.06 -2.36 -22.70
CA ASN A 121 -0.33 -3.60 -22.88
C ASN A 121 1.11 -3.42 -22.38
N LEU A 122 1.42 -3.99 -21.22
CA LEU A 122 2.77 -3.97 -20.68
C LEU A 122 3.62 -5.09 -21.27
N GLY A 123 4.91 -4.78 -21.47
CA GLY A 123 5.91 -5.79 -21.78
C GLY A 123 6.07 -6.74 -20.59
N VAL A 124 5.87 -8.04 -20.84
CA VAL A 124 6.22 -9.11 -19.90
C VAL A 124 7.57 -9.64 -20.33
N THR A 125 8.60 -9.31 -19.56
CA THR A 125 10.00 -9.54 -19.95
C THR A 125 10.47 -10.93 -19.57
N GLU A 126 10.07 -11.42 -18.39
CA GLU A 126 10.48 -12.71 -17.84
C GLU A 126 9.38 -13.27 -16.94
N ILE A 127 9.18 -14.58 -16.96
CA ILE A 127 8.29 -15.32 -16.04
C ILE A 127 9.09 -16.47 -15.46
N LEU A 128 9.35 -16.41 -14.16
CA LEU A 128 9.97 -17.47 -13.40
C LEU A 128 8.90 -18.15 -12.55
N GLU A 129 8.66 -19.43 -12.82
CA GLU A 129 7.84 -20.25 -11.94
C GLU A 129 8.68 -20.61 -10.70
N ARG A 130 8.18 -20.21 -9.52
CA ARG A 130 8.75 -20.56 -8.23
C ARG A 130 7.86 -21.60 -7.54
N GLU A 131 8.13 -21.94 -6.30
CA GLU A 131 7.38 -23.00 -5.61
C GLU A 131 5.93 -22.55 -5.38
N SER A 132 5.76 -21.36 -4.81
CA SER A 132 4.45 -20.83 -4.44
C SER A 132 3.99 -19.63 -5.26
N PHE A 133 4.88 -19.04 -6.05
CA PHE A 133 4.60 -17.86 -6.87
C PHE A 133 4.95 -18.07 -8.34
N TYR A 134 4.31 -17.28 -9.20
CA TYR A 134 4.94 -16.81 -10.42
C TYR A 134 5.63 -15.47 -10.12
N ASP A 135 6.93 -15.38 -10.40
CA ASP A 135 7.74 -14.16 -10.33
C ASP A 135 7.87 -13.60 -11.74
N ILE A 136 7.19 -12.48 -11.98
CA ILE A 136 7.09 -11.85 -13.31
C ILE A 136 7.65 -10.44 -13.26
N ILE A 137 8.43 -10.04 -14.26
CA ILE A 137 8.84 -8.65 -14.43
C ILE A 137 7.97 -7.99 -15.50
N ILE A 138 7.28 -6.93 -15.08
CA ILE A 138 6.54 -6.03 -15.98
C ILE A 138 7.21 -4.66 -16.00
N THR A 139 7.21 -3.98 -17.14
CA THR A 139 7.72 -2.60 -17.25
C THR A 139 6.55 -1.64 -17.43
N PHE A 140 6.39 -0.69 -16.51
CA PHE A 140 5.40 0.38 -16.59
C PHE A 140 6.10 1.72 -16.33
N ASN A 141 5.77 2.78 -17.05
CA ASN A 141 6.33 4.12 -16.82
C ASN A 141 7.88 4.18 -16.72
N ARG A 142 8.58 3.31 -17.47
CA ARG A 142 10.05 3.11 -17.49
C ARG A 142 10.65 2.56 -16.19
N ILE A 143 9.82 2.04 -15.29
CA ILE A 143 10.25 1.29 -14.12
C ILE A 143 9.86 -0.19 -14.27
N ASN A 144 10.78 -1.07 -13.88
CA ASN A 144 10.48 -2.49 -13.76
C ASN A 144 9.78 -2.72 -12.43
N ILE A 145 8.66 -3.44 -12.47
CA ILE A 145 7.90 -3.89 -11.31
C ILE A 145 7.95 -5.41 -11.32
N ARG A 146 8.24 -5.99 -10.15
CA ARG A 146 8.19 -7.42 -9.94
C ARG A 146 6.80 -7.80 -9.44
N LEU A 147 6.02 -8.47 -10.26
CA LEU A 147 4.71 -9.00 -9.91
C LEU A 147 4.88 -10.41 -9.35
N LEU A 148 4.53 -10.60 -8.08
CA LEU A 148 4.49 -11.91 -7.43
C LEU A 148 3.05 -12.39 -7.35
N LEU A 149 2.69 -13.38 -8.18
CA LEU A 149 1.34 -13.96 -8.22
C LEU A 149 1.31 -15.27 -7.44
N GLN A 150 0.55 -15.33 -6.34
CA GLN A 150 0.38 -16.56 -5.57
C GLN A 150 -0.32 -17.63 -6.42
N LYS A 151 0.34 -18.77 -6.67
CA LYS A 151 -0.19 -19.84 -7.56
C LYS A 151 -0.75 -21.06 -6.84
N VAL A 152 -0.34 -21.28 -5.59
CA VAL A 152 -0.78 -22.34 -4.69
C VAL A 152 -0.90 -21.81 -3.26
N PRO A 153 -1.74 -22.42 -2.40
CA PRO A 153 -1.70 -22.17 -0.97
C PRO A 153 -0.32 -22.54 -0.41
N PHE A 154 0.21 -21.74 0.50
CA PHE A 154 1.54 -21.97 1.04
C PHE A 154 1.54 -23.06 2.12
N PRO A 155 2.54 -23.97 2.11
CA PRO A 155 2.67 -25.00 3.14
C PRO A 155 3.07 -24.43 4.51
N SER A 156 3.83 -23.32 4.57
CA SER A 156 4.22 -22.67 5.83
C SER A 156 4.47 -21.17 5.67
N VAL A 157 4.48 -20.42 6.79
CA VAL A 157 4.76 -18.97 6.80
C VAL A 157 6.23 -18.67 6.48
N SER A 158 7.17 -19.52 6.88
CA SER A 158 8.62 -19.30 6.66
C SER A 158 9.05 -19.49 5.20
N GLY A 159 8.41 -20.39 4.45
CA GLY A 159 8.69 -20.57 3.02
C GLY A 159 8.29 -19.33 2.19
N ARG A 160 7.10 -18.77 2.47
CA ARG A 160 6.54 -17.54 1.84
C ARG A 160 7.52 -16.38 1.81
N VAL A 161 8.19 -16.25 2.94
CA VAL A 161 9.03 -15.15 3.34
C VAL A 161 10.36 -15.14 2.60
N ILE A 162 10.99 -16.31 2.49
CA ILE A 162 12.29 -16.45 1.84
C ILE A 162 12.14 -16.15 0.35
N GLU A 163 11.02 -16.56 -0.26
CA GLU A 163 10.69 -16.27 -1.66
C GLU A 163 10.50 -14.77 -1.92
N ILE A 164 9.74 -14.07 -1.07
CA ILE A 164 9.52 -12.62 -1.20
C ILE A 164 10.82 -11.85 -0.89
N ALA A 165 11.55 -12.19 0.17
CA ALA A 165 12.79 -11.52 0.54
C ALA A 165 13.89 -11.67 -0.53
N ARG A 166 14.00 -12.85 -1.17
CA ARG A 166 14.89 -13.07 -2.33
C ARG A 166 14.53 -12.16 -3.49
N SER A 167 13.23 -11.93 -3.71
CA SER A 167 12.72 -11.05 -4.76
C SER A 167 13.00 -9.56 -4.49
N VAL A 168 13.05 -9.13 -3.23
CA VAL A 168 13.31 -7.73 -2.84
C VAL A 168 14.77 -7.31 -3.04
N ARG A 169 15.73 -8.24 -2.98
CA ARG A 169 17.18 -7.93 -3.10
C ARG A 169 17.58 -7.15 -4.36
N ALA A 170 16.75 -7.15 -5.40
CA ALA A 170 16.99 -6.44 -6.65
C ALA A 170 16.54 -4.96 -6.68
N ARG A 171 16.02 -4.40 -5.56
CA ARG A 171 15.45 -3.02 -5.48
C ARG A 171 14.35 -2.73 -6.51
N CYS A 172 13.67 -3.77 -6.96
CA CYS A 172 12.51 -3.68 -7.85
C CYS A 172 11.25 -3.54 -6.99
N PRO A 173 10.37 -2.55 -7.20
CA PRO A 173 9.06 -2.51 -6.56
C PRO A 173 8.30 -3.81 -6.82
N ILE A 174 7.67 -4.35 -5.78
CA ILE A 174 6.95 -5.61 -5.80
C ILE A 174 5.46 -5.33 -5.70
N LEU A 175 4.71 -5.79 -6.70
CA LEU A 175 3.26 -5.94 -6.59
C LEU A 175 2.98 -7.39 -6.18
N LEU A 176 2.59 -7.60 -4.94
CA LEU A 176 2.23 -8.91 -4.41
C LEU A 176 0.72 -9.11 -4.55
N VAL A 177 0.32 -10.13 -5.31
CA VAL A 177 -1.08 -10.53 -5.48
C VAL A 177 -1.30 -11.86 -4.76
N THR A 178 -2.18 -11.86 -3.78
CA THR A 178 -2.39 -13.00 -2.87
C THR A 178 -3.88 -13.18 -2.53
N THR A 179 -4.24 -14.11 -1.65
CA THR A 179 -5.61 -14.20 -1.11
C THR A 179 -5.78 -13.45 0.22
N SER A 180 -7.00 -13.01 0.50
CA SER A 180 -7.36 -12.33 1.75
C SER A 180 -7.10 -13.20 2.99
N LYS A 181 -7.18 -14.53 2.87
CA LYS A 181 -6.84 -15.47 3.96
C LYS A 181 -5.38 -15.34 4.38
N THR A 182 -4.48 -15.27 3.40
CA THR A 182 -3.03 -15.17 3.64
C THR A 182 -2.57 -13.74 3.96
N PHE A 183 -3.42 -12.75 3.72
CA PHE A 183 -3.07 -11.34 3.84
C PHE A 183 -2.59 -10.97 5.24
N HIS A 184 -3.30 -11.41 6.30
CA HIS A 184 -2.91 -11.18 7.70
C HIS A 184 -1.51 -11.68 8.03
N GLU A 185 -1.16 -12.86 7.54
CA GLU A 185 0.13 -13.50 7.82
C GLU A 185 1.27 -12.76 7.11
N PHE A 186 1.03 -12.20 5.91
CA PHE A 186 2.00 -11.32 5.25
C PHE A 186 2.21 -10.01 6.00
N LEU A 187 1.17 -9.45 6.61
CA LEU A 187 1.27 -8.20 7.36
C LEU A 187 2.11 -8.32 8.63
N GLU A 188 1.87 -9.37 9.42
CA GLU A 188 2.66 -9.65 10.63
C GLU A 188 4.14 -9.82 10.27
N TYR A 189 4.43 -10.40 9.10
CA TYR A 189 5.79 -10.63 8.67
C TYR A 189 6.47 -9.42 8.02
N PHE A 190 5.77 -8.65 7.19
CA PHE A 190 6.34 -7.43 6.61
C PHE A 190 6.70 -6.41 7.68
N ALA A 191 5.97 -6.40 8.80
CA ALA A 191 6.34 -5.67 10.00
C ALA A 191 7.66 -6.13 10.63
N LEU A 192 8.11 -7.39 10.42
CA LEU A 192 9.36 -7.95 10.94
C LEU A 192 10.58 -7.72 10.03
N VAL A 193 10.40 -7.48 8.72
CA VAL A 193 11.53 -7.36 7.75
C VAL A 193 11.74 -5.97 7.16
N ALA A 194 10.86 -4.99 7.45
CA ALA A 194 11.01 -3.60 6.98
C ALA A 194 11.23 -3.45 5.47
N LEU A 195 10.40 -4.12 4.67
CA LEU A 195 10.51 -4.08 3.22
C LEU A 195 10.10 -2.71 2.62
N GLY A 196 9.57 -1.79 3.42
CA GLY A 196 9.32 -0.39 3.09
C GLY A 196 8.10 -0.18 2.18
N SER A 197 8.14 0.91 1.41
CA SER A 197 7.19 1.21 0.33
C SER A 197 7.40 0.35 -0.92
N LEU A 198 8.44 -0.49 -0.96
CA LEU A 198 8.77 -1.34 -2.11
C LEU A 198 7.75 -2.44 -2.37
N ILE A 199 6.86 -2.77 -1.42
CA ILE A 199 5.87 -3.82 -1.62
C ILE A 199 4.48 -3.22 -1.53
N TYR A 200 3.72 -3.34 -2.62
CA TYR A 200 2.28 -3.13 -2.62
C TYR A 200 1.59 -4.49 -2.59
N VAL A 201 0.71 -4.70 -1.63
CA VAL A 201 -0.02 -5.96 -1.47
C VAL A 201 -1.48 -5.74 -1.84
N THR A 202 -2.00 -6.58 -2.73
CA THR A 202 -3.41 -6.62 -3.11
C THR A 202 -3.91 -8.07 -3.18
N THR A 203 -5.22 -8.26 -3.19
CA THR A 203 -5.81 -9.60 -3.27
C THR A 203 -6.48 -9.87 -4.61
N TYR A 204 -6.61 -11.16 -4.96
CA TYR A 204 -7.39 -11.55 -6.14
C TYR A 204 -8.85 -11.08 -6.02
N GLY A 205 -9.41 -11.09 -4.80
CA GLY A 205 -10.73 -10.55 -4.49
C GLY A 205 -10.85 -9.06 -4.86
N GLN A 206 -9.93 -8.23 -4.37
CA GLN A 206 -9.92 -6.78 -4.68
C GLN A 206 -9.76 -6.51 -6.19
N LEU A 207 -8.86 -7.25 -6.86
CA LEU A 207 -8.66 -7.13 -8.30
C LEU A 207 -9.90 -7.58 -9.09
N SER A 208 -10.70 -8.50 -8.55
CA SER A 208 -11.96 -8.95 -9.17
C SER A 208 -13.05 -7.87 -9.18
N GLU A 209 -12.94 -6.87 -8.29
CA GLU A 209 -13.92 -5.80 -8.13
C GLU A 209 -13.64 -4.60 -9.05
N LEU A 210 -12.43 -4.49 -9.64
CA LEU A 210 -12.03 -3.43 -10.58
C LEU A 210 -12.97 -3.25 -11.79
N GLY A 211 -13.75 -4.26 -12.14
CA GLY A 211 -14.77 -4.17 -13.20
C GLY A 211 -16.00 -3.32 -12.84
N GLN A 212 -16.18 -2.97 -11.56
CA GLN A 212 -17.29 -2.16 -11.09
C GLN A 212 -16.94 -0.66 -11.11
N LYS A 213 -17.88 0.20 -11.53
CA LYS A 213 -17.63 1.64 -11.77
C LYS A 213 -17.11 2.42 -10.54
N GLU A 214 -17.37 1.93 -9.33
CA GLU A 214 -16.96 2.56 -8.07
C GLU A 214 -15.52 2.20 -7.65
N ASP A 215 -14.93 1.12 -8.21
CA ASP A 215 -13.63 0.58 -7.79
C ASP A 215 -12.44 0.93 -8.71
N ARG A 216 -12.63 1.85 -9.67
CA ARG A 216 -11.52 2.41 -10.48
C ARG A 216 -10.45 3.12 -9.63
N GLU A 217 -10.74 3.39 -8.35
CA GLU A 217 -9.78 3.94 -7.39
C GLU A 217 -8.59 2.99 -7.13
N LEU A 218 -8.79 1.68 -7.08
CA LEU A 218 -7.69 0.74 -6.79
C LEU A 218 -6.66 0.69 -7.93
N GLY A 219 -7.13 0.69 -9.18
CA GLY A 219 -6.25 0.75 -10.35
C GLY A 219 -5.44 2.05 -10.37
N LYS A 220 -6.10 3.18 -10.10
CA LYS A 220 -5.42 4.48 -9.96
C LYS A 220 -4.38 4.43 -8.84
N GLU A 221 -4.72 3.86 -7.70
CA GLU A 221 -3.81 3.80 -6.56
C GLU A 221 -2.56 2.97 -6.83
N ILE A 222 -2.69 1.80 -7.46
CA ILE A 222 -1.53 0.98 -7.84
C ILE A 222 -0.62 1.80 -8.78
N ARG A 223 -1.19 2.56 -9.71
CA ARG A 223 -0.41 3.45 -10.59
C ARG A 223 0.26 4.58 -9.83
N ASP A 224 -0.45 5.23 -8.91
CA ASP A 224 0.09 6.30 -8.06
C ASP A 224 1.24 5.78 -7.16
N TRP A 225 1.14 4.53 -6.69
CA TRP A 225 2.22 3.84 -5.99
C TRP A 225 3.42 3.60 -6.91
N VAL A 226 3.24 3.15 -8.15
CA VAL A 226 4.36 2.98 -9.10
C VAL A 226 5.03 4.32 -9.39
N ASP A 227 4.25 5.37 -9.65
CA ASP A 227 4.78 6.71 -9.91
C ASP A 227 5.54 7.26 -8.71
N TYR A 228 5.06 6.97 -7.49
CA TYR A 228 5.79 7.27 -6.27
C TYR A 228 7.11 6.49 -6.16
N MET A 229 7.10 5.19 -6.42
CA MET A 229 8.30 4.37 -6.37
C MET A 229 9.34 4.80 -7.41
N ARG A 230 8.90 5.20 -8.60
CA ARG A 230 9.76 5.80 -9.63
C ARG A 230 10.37 7.10 -9.12
N TYR A 231 9.59 7.97 -8.47
CA TYR A 231 10.12 9.19 -7.86
C TYR A 231 11.20 8.87 -6.83
N VAL A 232 10.92 7.95 -5.90
CA VAL A 232 11.89 7.53 -4.88
C VAL A 232 13.16 7.00 -5.55
N ILE A 233 13.06 6.04 -6.47
CA ILE A 233 14.21 5.44 -7.16
C ILE A 233 15.01 6.47 -7.99
N ASN A 234 14.34 7.38 -8.69
CA ASN A 234 15.05 8.43 -9.44
C ASN A 234 15.80 9.39 -8.52
N LEU A 235 15.16 9.83 -7.44
CA LEU A 235 15.81 10.63 -6.40
C LEU A 235 16.98 9.85 -5.79
N GLU A 236 16.80 8.54 -5.61
CA GLU A 236 17.85 7.66 -5.12
C GLU A 236 19.05 7.61 -6.08
N GLU A 237 18.82 7.46 -7.38
CA GLU A 237 19.87 7.41 -8.39
C GLU A 237 20.57 8.75 -8.59
N GLU A 238 19.82 9.85 -8.60
CA GLU A 238 20.36 11.21 -8.73
C GLU A 238 21.37 11.48 -7.61
N ILE A 239 20.98 11.19 -6.37
CA ILE A 239 21.87 11.33 -5.21
C ILE A 239 23.06 10.36 -5.30
N LEU A 240 22.86 9.12 -5.75
CA LEU A 240 23.97 8.15 -5.91
C LEU A 240 24.96 8.56 -6.99
N ARG A 241 24.52 9.12 -8.12
CA ARG A 241 25.40 9.63 -9.17
C ARG A 241 26.28 10.75 -8.63
N GLU A 242 25.71 11.62 -7.82
CA GLU A 242 26.45 12.72 -7.21
C GLU A 242 27.45 12.26 -6.14
N VAL A 243 27.08 11.26 -5.34
CA VAL A 243 27.96 10.67 -4.30
C VAL A 243 29.02 9.73 -4.89
N SER A 244 28.74 9.07 -6.03
CA SER A 244 29.66 8.10 -6.68
C SER A 244 31.00 8.69 -7.13
N LYS A 245 31.08 10.02 -7.20
CA LYS A 245 32.32 10.78 -7.42
C LYS A 245 33.31 10.66 -6.24
N TYR A 246 32.89 10.10 -5.09
CA TYR A 246 33.67 10.00 -3.84
C TYR A 246 33.76 8.55 -3.33
N ARG A 247 34.89 7.87 -3.64
CA ARG A 247 35.10 6.42 -3.40
C ARG A 247 34.83 5.94 -1.97
N LYS A 248 35.17 6.72 -0.93
CA LYS A 248 35.05 6.31 0.48
C LYS A 248 33.61 6.33 1.03
N PHE A 249 32.67 6.94 0.33
CA PHE A 249 31.30 7.16 0.81
C PHE A 249 30.30 6.10 0.31
N LYS A 250 30.63 5.45 -0.81
CA LYS A 250 29.84 4.38 -1.41
C LYS A 250 29.65 3.18 -0.47
N ASP A 251 30.66 2.89 0.34
CA ASP A 251 30.65 1.73 1.25
C ASP A 251 29.89 2.03 2.55
N LEU A 252 29.83 3.29 2.99
CA LEU A 252 29.10 3.71 4.20
C LEU A 252 27.57 3.73 3.99
N LEU A 253 27.12 4.05 2.77
CA LEU A 253 25.70 4.09 2.38
C LEU A 253 25.01 2.72 2.38
N VAL A 254 25.78 1.64 2.33
CA VAL A 254 25.28 0.25 2.32
C VAL A 254 25.07 -0.29 3.74
N SER A 255 25.65 0.35 4.76
CA SER A 255 25.62 -0.15 6.14
C SER A 255 25.23 0.92 7.16
N VAL A 256 23.95 1.23 7.31
CA VAL A 256 23.44 1.79 8.58
C VAL A 256 22.07 1.20 8.89
N ASP A 257 22.03 0.50 10.02
CA ASP A 257 20.94 -0.27 10.59
C ASP A 257 20.28 0.51 11.76
N THR A 258 19.09 0.07 12.19
CA THR A 258 17.97 0.78 12.87
C THR A 258 16.93 1.33 11.88
N ASN A 259 16.36 0.41 11.10
CA ASN A 259 15.72 0.64 9.81
C ASN A 259 14.38 1.42 9.90
N PRO A 260 14.35 2.74 9.64
CA PRO A 260 13.12 3.50 9.69
C PRO A 260 12.16 3.18 8.52
N LYS A 261 12.56 2.28 7.59
CA LYS A 261 11.62 1.60 6.69
C LYS A 261 10.60 0.74 7.44
N TYR A 262 10.87 0.28 8.66
CA TYR A 262 9.87 -0.40 9.51
C TYR A 262 8.61 0.46 9.68
N LEU A 263 8.80 1.74 9.98
CA LEU A 263 7.70 2.68 10.20
C LEU A 263 6.90 2.93 8.91
N ILE A 264 7.58 3.14 7.77
CA ILE A 264 6.91 3.29 6.47
C ILE A 264 6.17 2.00 6.10
N THR A 265 6.79 0.85 6.33
CA THR A 265 6.16 -0.46 6.07
C THR A 265 4.90 -0.57 6.91
N ALA A 266 5.00 -0.36 8.23
CA ALA A 266 3.86 -0.47 9.13
C ALA A 266 2.72 0.51 8.81
N LEU A 267 3.02 1.74 8.39
CA LEU A 267 2.00 2.70 7.93
C LEU A 267 1.31 2.23 6.63
N ASN A 268 2.07 1.72 5.65
CA ASN A 268 1.52 1.15 4.42
C ASN A 268 0.70 -0.12 4.69
N LEU A 269 1.17 -0.99 5.58
CA LEU A 269 0.47 -2.20 6.01
C LEU A 269 -0.85 -1.85 6.71
N PHE A 270 -0.83 -0.87 7.61
CA PHE A 270 -2.05 -0.37 8.26
C PHE A 270 -3.07 0.14 7.23
N ARG A 271 -2.62 0.92 6.23
CA ARG A 271 -3.48 1.37 5.13
C ARG A 271 -4.16 0.20 4.44
N SER A 272 -3.39 -0.84 4.08
CA SER A 272 -3.93 -2.01 3.39
C SER A 272 -4.87 -2.86 4.25
N ILE A 273 -4.60 -3.04 5.55
CA ILE A 273 -5.50 -3.71 6.51
C ILE A 273 -6.89 -3.08 6.50
N ARG A 274 -6.93 -1.74 6.57
CA ARG A 274 -8.19 -1.00 6.67
C ARG A 274 -9.01 -1.07 5.39
N ARG A 275 -8.35 -1.14 4.23
CA ARG A 275 -9.03 -1.33 2.94
C ARG A 275 -9.72 -2.67 2.81
N ILE A 276 -9.12 -3.74 3.34
CA ILE A 276 -9.70 -5.09 3.29
C ILE A 276 -10.85 -5.25 4.32
N GLY A 277 -11.17 -4.19 5.07
CA GLY A 277 -12.31 -4.19 6.00
C GLY A 277 -12.04 -4.97 7.29
N LEU A 278 -10.78 -5.33 7.54
CA LEU A 278 -10.36 -6.08 8.71
C LEU A 278 -10.39 -5.15 9.93
N LYS A 279 -11.43 -5.32 10.74
CA LYS A 279 -11.70 -4.50 11.93
C LYS A 279 -11.40 -5.32 13.17
N SER A 280 -10.31 -4.99 13.85
CA SER A 280 -10.03 -5.49 15.21
C SER A 280 -9.73 -4.33 16.15
N ARG A 281 -9.99 -4.50 17.44
CA ARG A 281 -9.60 -3.49 18.45
C ARG A 281 -8.11 -3.16 18.37
N ARG A 282 -7.26 -4.17 18.20
CA ARG A 282 -5.81 -4.01 18.00
C ARG A 282 -5.46 -3.20 16.75
N SER A 283 -6.25 -3.32 15.67
CA SER A 283 -6.02 -2.50 14.46
C SER A 283 -6.29 -1.02 14.72
N TYR A 284 -7.27 -0.65 15.57
CA TYR A 284 -7.55 0.75 15.88
C TYR A 284 -6.41 1.39 16.68
N GLU A 285 -5.91 0.67 17.69
CA GLU A 285 -4.78 1.07 18.54
C GLU A 285 -3.47 1.19 17.72
N LEU A 286 -3.31 0.39 16.66
CA LEU A 286 -2.10 0.40 15.83
C LEU A 286 -1.84 1.75 15.13
N LEU A 287 -2.87 2.46 14.63
CA LEU A 287 -2.63 3.76 14.00
C LEU A 287 -2.20 4.81 15.03
N GLU A 288 -2.81 4.78 16.22
CA GLU A 288 -2.43 5.65 17.34
C GLU A 288 -0.95 5.44 17.67
N ASP A 289 -0.53 4.18 17.83
CA ASP A 289 0.86 3.80 18.08
C ASP A 289 1.80 4.27 16.94
N LEU A 290 1.42 4.05 15.67
CA LEU A 290 2.26 4.41 14.52
C LEU A 290 2.42 5.93 14.36
N VAL A 291 1.35 6.70 14.59
CA VAL A 291 1.38 8.15 14.55
C VAL A 291 2.21 8.71 15.70
N ALA A 292 2.10 8.10 16.89
CA ALA A 292 2.90 8.43 18.06
C ALA A 292 4.39 8.17 17.89
N ILE A 293 4.77 7.30 16.95
CA ILE A 293 6.18 7.08 16.59
C ILE A 293 6.59 8.01 15.43
N ALA A 294 5.74 8.16 14.40
CA ALA A 294 6.11 8.80 13.15
C ALA A 294 6.41 10.30 13.24
N LEU A 295 5.55 11.06 13.92
CA LEU A 295 5.72 12.51 14.01
C LEU A 295 6.87 12.91 14.96
N PRO A 296 7.00 12.29 16.15
CA PRO A 296 8.17 12.52 17.00
C PRO A 296 9.48 12.08 16.37
N PHE A 297 9.48 11.07 15.49
CA PHE A 297 10.69 10.69 14.76
C PHE A 297 11.24 11.81 13.85
N ILE A 298 10.34 12.58 13.20
CA ILE A 298 10.75 13.66 12.28
C ILE A 298 11.10 14.95 13.04
N TYR A 299 10.29 15.30 14.04
CA TYR A 299 10.35 16.62 14.70
C TYR A 299 10.94 16.58 16.11
N GLY A 300 11.15 15.40 16.68
CA GLY A 300 11.42 15.18 18.10
C GLY A 300 10.13 15.05 18.93
N GLY A 301 10.24 14.37 20.08
CA GLY A 301 9.33 14.48 21.24
C GLY A 301 10.17 14.87 22.46
N ASP A 302 9.70 15.48 23.55
CA ASP A 302 8.38 15.65 24.17
C ASP A 302 8.60 16.63 25.35
N PRO A 303 7.66 17.50 25.77
CA PRO A 303 7.82 18.23 27.02
C PRO A 303 7.14 17.59 28.23
N PHE A 304 7.36 16.29 28.43
CA PHE A 304 7.18 15.52 29.67
C PHE A 304 5.90 14.66 29.83
N HIS A 305 5.66 13.81 28.83
CA HIS A 305 4.94 12.53 28.82
C HIS A 305 3.41 12.62 28.85
N TYR A 306 2.82 12.77 27.67
CA TYR A 306 1.44 12.42 27.40
C TYR A 306 1.38 11.41 26.26
N GLY A 307 0.70 10.27 26.51
CA GLY A 307 0.38 9.27 25.47
C GLY A 307 1.06 7.90 25.58
N TYR A 308 1.38 7.39 26.78
CA TYR A 308 1.51 5.92 26.96
C TYR A 308 0.56 5.46 28.08
N LYS A 309 -0.64 5.02 27.66
CA LYS A 309 -1.64 4.25 28.41
C LYS A 309 -1.90 4.66 29.88
N ARG A 310 -2.46 5.86 30.12
CA ARG A 310 -3.28 6.10 31.33
C ARG A 310 -4.75 5.92 31.00
N ARG A 311 -5.33 4.77 31.37
CA ARG A 311 -6.76 4.49 31.21
C ARG A 311 -7.57 5.52 32.00
N GLY A 312 -8.52 6.20 31.34
CA GLY A 312 -9.48 7.10 31.98
C GLY A 312 -9.20 8.61 31.82
N GLU A 313 -8.08 9.01 31.22
CA GLU A 313 -7.79 10.42 30.93
C GLU A 313 -8.04 10.75 29.45
N GLU A 314 -8.78 11.83 29.16
CA GLU A 314 -8.90 12.39 27.80
C GLU A 314 -7.58 13.09 27.41
N LEU A 315 -6.68 12.36 26.75
CA LEU A 315 -5.38 12.82 26.27
C LEU A 315 -5.25 12.65 24.74
N PRO A 316 -4.45 13.48 24.05
CA PRO A 316 -4.13 13.25 22.63
C PRO A 316 -3.30 11.96 22.47
N ASP A 317 -3.39 11.36 21.28
CA ASP A 317 -2.68 10.10 20.97
C ASP A 317 -1.17 10.35 20.81
N SER A 318 -0.79 11.55 20.35
CA SER A 318 0.61 11.97 20.28
C SER A 318 0.75 13.47 20.45
N VAL A 319 1.92 13.89 20.94
CA VAL A 319 2.35 15.30 20.91
C VAL A 319 3.73 15.35 20.28
N PHE A 320 3.91 16.23 19.29
CA PHE A 320 5.22 16.51 18.71
C PHE A 320 5.53 18.00 18.78
N VAL A 321 6.81 18.33 18.81
CA VAL A 321 7.29 19.70 18.93
C VAL A 321 8.12 20.02 17.71
N VAL A 322 7.76 21.08 16.98
CA VAL A 322 8.59 21.63 15.92
C VAL A 322 9.39 22.78 16.51
N TRP A 323 10.71 22.66 16.48
CA TRP A 323 11.64 23.67 16.97
C TRP A 323 11.88 24.77 15.92
N ARG A 324 12.29 25.96 16.38
CA ARG A 324 12.82 27.00 15.49
C ARG A 324 14.23 26.63 14.98
N PRO A 325 14.79 27.34 13.97
CA PRO A 325 16.10 27.02 13.41
C PRO A 325 17.21 27.16 14.46
N GLU A 326 18.42 26.71 14.12
CA GLU A 326 19.56 26.58 15.05
C GLU A 326 19.93 27.88 15.80
N ASP A 327 19.66 29.05 15.22
CA ASP A 327 19.85 30.37 15.85
C ASP A 327 18.85 30.67 16.98
N GLU A 328 17.71 29.96 17.01
CA GLU A 328 16.68 30.04 18.05
C GLU A 328 16.33 28.66 18.62
N ALA A 329 17.27 27.69 18.63
CA ALA A 329 17.03 26.27 18.93
C ALA A 329 16.36 25.98 20.29
N SER A 330 16.33 26.94 21.22
CA SER A 330 15.63 26.85 22.50
C SER A 330 14.14 27.23 22.45
N LYS A 331 13.66 27.74 21.32
CA LYS A 331 12.28 28.24 21.16
C LYS A 331 11.44 27.27 20.34
N VAL A 332 10.26 26.97 20.86
CA VAL A 332 9.28 26.13 20.18
C VAL A 332 8.56 26.95 19.11
N TYR A 333 8.51 26.41 17.89
CA TYR A 333 7.79 27.00 16.77
C TYR A 333 6.32 26.57 16.76
N LEU A 334 6.07 25.25 16.88
CA LEU A 334 4.73 24.65 16.84
C LEU A 334 4.65 23.47 17.81
N ILE A 335 3.55 23.39 18.55
CA ILE A 335 3.14 22.21 19.31
C ILE A 335 2.02 21.53 18.54
N GLY A 336 2.26 20.30 18.08
CA GLY A 336 1.27 19.48 17.40
C GLY A 336 0.60 18.51 18.38
N LEU A 337 -0.72 18.61 18.50
CA LEU A 337 -1.57 17.71 19.29
C LEU A 337 -2.28 16.76 18.35
N VAL A 338 -1.97 15.47 18.38
CA VAL A 338 -2.40 14.52 17.35
C VAL A 338 -3.47 13.59 17.87
N ASP A 339 -4.48 13.35 17.05
CA ASP A 339 -5.52 12.35 17.27
C ASP A 339 -5.69 11.54 15.97
N ALA A 340 -5.41 10.25 16.05
CA ALA A 340 -5.46 9.30 14.96
C ALA A 340 -6.91 8.86 14.73
N LYS A 341 -7.36 8.98 13.48
CA LYS A 341 -8.68 8.51 13.04
C LYS A 341 -8.48 7.28 12.18
N SER A 342 -8.47 6.13 12.85
CA SER A 342 -8.37 4.80 12.24
C SER A 342 -9.63 4.38 11.44
N THR A 343 -10.59 5.29 11.27
CA THR A 343 -11.76 5.18 10.39
C THR A 343 -11.85 6.44 9.53
N ASP A 344 -12.86 6.49 8.65
CA ASP A 344 -13.29 7.73 8.04
C ASP A 344 -13.37 8.86 9.07
N LEU A 345 -12.91 10.06 8.67
CA LEU A 345 -12.95 11.26 9.48
C LEU A 345 -14.41 11.62 9.80
N LYS A 346 -14.86 11.17 10.96
CA LYS A 346 -16.19 11.44 11.53
C LYS A 346 -16.00 12.27 12.78
N LEU A 347 -16.15 13.59 12.60
CA LEU A 347 -16.13 14.57 13.68
C LEU A 347 -17.45 15.33 13.67
N SER A 348 -17.92 15.67 14.86
CA SER A 348 -19.18 16.37 15.09
C SER A 348 -19.04 17.37 16.24
N LYS A 349 -20.01 18.27 16.41
CA LYS A 349 -20.03 19.22 17.54
C LYS A 349 -19.87 18.58 18.92
N ILE A 350 -20.27 17.30 19.07
CA ILE A 350 -20.18 16.55 20.34
C ILE A 350 -18.72 16.29 20.74
N ASP A 351 -17.82 16.22 19.76
CA ASP A 351 -16.41 15.94 20.00
C ASP A 351 -15.60 17.20 20.40
N VAL A 352 -16.17 18.39 20.25
CA VAL A 352 -15.48 19.68 20.50
C VAL A 352 -14.95 19.82 21.94
N PRO A 353 -15.71 19.45 23.00
CA PRO A 353 -15.22 19.56 24.38
C PRO A 353 -13.91 18.80 24.62
N LYS A 354 -13.78 17.59 24.05
CA LYS A 354 -12.57 16.75 24.14
C LYS A 354 -11.34 17.52 23.64
N TYR A 355 -11.37 18.04 22.42
CA TYR A 355 -10.20 18.69 21.83
C TYR A 355 -9.92 20.09 22.38
N LEU A 356 -10.95 20.80 22.85
CA LEU A 356 -10.75 22.01 23.66
C LEU A 356 -10.05 21.68 24.98
N GLY A 357 -10.33 20.51 25.56
CA GLY A 357 -9.60 19.97 26.70
C GLY A 357 -8.10 19.85 26.41
N TYR A 358 -7.73 19.32 25.24
CA TYR A 358 -6.32 19.20 24.83
C TYR A 358 -5.63 20.57 24.74
N ILE A 359 -6.24 21.51 24.02
CA ILE A 359 -5.70 22.86 23.85
C ILE A 359 -5.58 23.58 25.21
N LYS A 360 -6.59 23.48 26.07
CA LYS A 360 -6.56 24.11 27.41
C LYS A 360 -5.36 23.66 28.25
N ARG A 361 -4.92 22.41 28.11
CA ARG A 361 -3.71 21.91 28.80
C ARG A 361 -2.45 22.60 28.27
N ILE A 362 -2.31 22.71 26.95
CA ILE A 362 -1.17 23.41 26.32
C ILE A 362 -1.14 24.90 26.67
N ARG A 363 -2.29 25.57 26.72
CA ARG A 363 -2.39 26.98 27.12
C ARG A 363 -1.85 27.28 28.51
N ARG A 364 -1.77 26.28 29.40
CA ARG A 364 -1.23 26.43 30.76
C ARG A 364 0.29 26.33 30.81
N LEU A 365 0.93 25.87 29.74
CA LEU A 365 2.38 25.81 29.64
C LEU A 365 2.94 27.20 29.34
N PRO A 366 4.16 27.52 29.84
CA PRO A 366 4.76 28.85 29.71
C PRO A 366 5.34 29.13 28.30
N TRP A 367 4.83 28.47 27.25
CA TRP A 367 5.40 28.49 25.91
C TRP A 367 4.62 29.44 24.98
N THR A 368 5.35 30.25 24.21
CA THR A 368 4.79 31.20 23.23
C THR A 368 4.74 30.62 21.81
N ALA A 369 4.38 29.34 21.71
CA ALA A 369 4.36 28.62 20.43
C ALA A 369 2.96 28.60 19.79
N ARG A 370 2.94 28.43 18.46
CA ARG A 370 1.69 28.05 17.77
C ARG A 370 1.25 26.67 18.27
N THR A 371 -0.05 26.43 18.28
CA THR A 371 -0.60 25.11 18.61
C THR A 371 -1.49 24.63 17.48
N ALA A 372 -1.39 23.37 17.08
CA ALA A 372 -2.27 22.80 16.08
C ALA A 372 -2.79 21.43 16.50
N LEU A 373 -4.11 21.23 16.34
CA LEU A 373 -4.75 19.93 16.46
C LEU A 373 -4.63 19.20 15.12
N PHE A 374 -3.91 18.10 15.10
CA PHE A 374 -3.72 17.24 13.94
C PHE A 374 -4.68 16.04 14.01
N PHE A 375 -5.46 15.85 12.94
CA PHE A 375 -6.24 14.64 12.74
C PHE A 375 -5.58 13.78 11.67
N VAL A 376 -5.32 12.49 11.96
CA VAL A 376 -4.75 11.55 10.98
C VAL A 376 -5.81 10.55 10.50
N PRO A 377 -6.61 10.87 9.46
CA PRO A 377 -7.62 9.97 8.91
C PRO A 377 -7.10 9.08 7.78
N LEU A 378 -7.90 8.06 7.45
CA LEU A 378 -7.72 7.27 6.23
C LEU A 378 -8.14 7.99 4.94
N ASN A 379 -9.04 8.97 5.03
CA ASN A 379 -9.54 9.69 3.84
C ASN A 379 -8.40 10.51 3.21
N SER A 380 -8.33 10.49 1.87
CA SER A 380 -7.42 11.35 1.13
C SER A 380 -7.77 12.82 1.34
N CYS A 381 -6.81 13.73 1.11
CA CYS A 381 -7.09 15.16 1.29
C CYS A 381 -8.18 15.65 0.33
N GLU A 382 -8.22 15.13 -0.89
CA GLU A 382 -9.25 15.44 -1.88
C GLU A 382 -10.63 15.01 -1.40
N GLU A 383 -10.72 13.83 -0.80
CA GLU A 383 -11.97 13.34 -0.25
C GLU A 383 -12.43 14.20 0.94
N VAL A 384 -11.51 14.56 1.84
CA VAL A 384 -11.78 15.47 2.96
C VAL A 384 -12.27 16.83 2.44
N VAL A 385 -11.59 17.41 1.46
CA VAL A 385 -11.97 18.69 0.84
C VAL A 385 -13.36 18.60 0.22
N ARG A 386 -13.62 17.53 -0.54
CA ARG A 386 -14.92 17.27 -1.18
C ARG A 386 -16.03 17.12 -0.13
N ARG A 387 -15.81 16.31 0.91
CA ARG A 387 -16.76 16.10 2.01
C ARG A 387 -17.02 17.40 2.74
N TYR A 388 -15.99 18.18 3.08
CA TYR A 388 -16.13 19.47 3.77
C TYR A 388 -16.94 20.48 2.96
N ARG A 389 -16.64 20.65 1.67
CA ARG A 389 -17.33 21.59 0.77
C ARG A 389 -18.79 21.22 0.52
N LYS A 390 -19.10 19.92 0.43
CA LYS A 390 -20.47 19.42 0.24
C LYS A 390 -21.27 19.33 1.54
N CYS A 391 -20.63 19.44 2.70
CA CYS A 391 -21.31 19.30 3.99
C CYS A 391 -22.11 20.58 4.33
N PRO A 392 -23.39 20.46 4.71
CA PRO A 392 -24.17 21.59 5.24
C PRO A 392 -23.51 22.18 6.50
N GLU A 393 -23.65 23.48 6.74
CA GLU A 393 -22.98 24.21 7.83
C GLU A 393 -23.23 23.65 9.24
N GLY A 394 -24.37 23.01 9.46
CA GLY A 394 -24.76 22.42 10.75
C GLY A 394 -24.37 20.96 10.96
N LYS A 395 -23.69 20.30 10.01
CA LYS A 395 -23.41 18.85 10.07
C LYS A 395 -21.92 18.51 9.93
N GLY A 396 -21.57 17.32 10.45
CA GLY A 396 -20.28 16.66 10.28
C GLY A 396 -19.06 17.54 10.60
N LEU A 397 -18.02 17.40 9.78
CA LEU A 397 -16.75 18.09 9.95
C LEU A 397 -16.89 19.63 9.96
N ARG A 398 -17.88 20.16 9.21
CA ARG A 398 -18.10 21.61 9.12
C ARG A 398 -18.67 22.18 10.42
N SER A 399 -19.65 21.50 11.04
CA SER A 399 -20.16 21.96 12.34
C SER A 399 -19.19 21.73 13.48
N PHE A 400 -18.44 20.63 13.45
CA PHE A 400 -17.31 20.43 14.36
C PHE A 400 -16.33 21.61 14.29
N TYR A 401 -15.86 21.94 13.09
CA TYR A 401 -14.91 23.02 12.89
C TYR A 401 -15.46 24.37 13.33
N ASN A 402 -16.68 24.72 12.90
CA ASN A 402 -17.29 26.01 13.21
C ASN A 402 -17.40 26.24 14.73
N GLU A 403 -17.77 25.20 15.47
CA GLU A 403 -17.91 25.28 16.93
C GLU A 403 -16.53 25.33 17.62
N LEU A 404 -15.56 24.54 17.15
CA LEU A 404 -14.20 24.58 17.67
C LEU A 404 -13.54 25.94 17.40
N ALA A 405 -13.67 26.48 16.19
CA ALA A 405 -13.03 27.72 15.73
C ALA A 405 -13.41 28.95 16.57
N ARG A 406 -14.67 29.03 17.05
CA ARG A 406 -15.15 30.07 17.98
C ARG A 406 -14.33 30.14 19.27
N ASN A 407 -13.71 29.03 19.66
CA ASN A 407 -12.97 28.88 20.90
C ASN A 407 -11.44 28.89 20.71
N LEU A 408 -10.95 28.93 19.46
CA LEU A 408 -9.52 28.93 19.14
C LEU A 408 -8.93 30.35 19.22
N LYS A 409 -7.79 30.50 19.90
CA LYS A 409 -7.00 31.74 19.93
C LYS A 409 -6.29 31.97 18.58
N LYS A 410 -5.66 33.14 18.42
CA LYS A 410 -5.05 33.60 17.15
C LYS A 410 -4.05 32.61 16.55
N ASP A 411 -3.21 32.00 17.39
CA ASP A 411 -2.12 31.08 16.99
C ASP A 411 -2.48 29.58 17.18
N GLU A 412 -3.78 29.27 17.19
CA GLU A 412 -4.30 27.92 17.34
C GLU A 412 -5.03 27.45 16.08
N TYR A 413 -4.68 26.26 15.59
CA TYR A 413 -5.10 25.77 14.29
C TYR A 413 -5.64 24.34 14.33
N VAL A 414 -6.34 23.96 13.26
CA VAL A 414 -6.75 22.58 13.01
C VAL A 414 -6.14 22.12 11.69
N VAL A 415 -5.50 20.96 11.70
CA VAL A 415 -4.83 20.38 10.54
C VAL A 415 -5.32 18.96 10.35
N ILE A 416 -5.73 18.64 9.13
CA ILE A 416 -6.01 17.27 8.72
C ILE A 416 -4.78 16.77 7.97
N LEU A 417 -4.14 15.74 8.51
CA LEU A 417 -2.96 15.08 7.94
C LEU A 417 -3.37 13.65 7.54
N PRO A 418 -3.92 13.44 6.33
CA PRO A 418 -4.23 12.10 5.83
C PRO A 418 -3.06 11.13 5.99
N LEU A 419 -3.37 9.85 6.21
CA LEU A 419 -2.35 8.80 6.34
C LEU A 419 -1.38 8.78 5.14
N ASP A 420 -1.87 8.96 3.91
CA ASP A 420 -1.01 9.03 2.72
C ASP A 420 -0.03 10.21 2.75
N SER A 421 -0.46 11.35 3.29
CA SER A 421 0.40 12.51 3.49
C SER A 421 1.45 12.25 4.57
N LEU A 422 1.09 11.54 5.66
CA LEU A 422 2.02 11.11 6.69
C LEU A 422 3.05 10.10 6.16
N ILE A 423 2.63 9.10 5.38
CA ILE A 423 3.53 8.14 4.72
C ILE A 423 4.51 8.90 3.82
N THR A 424 4.01 9.81 2.97
CA THR A 424 4.83 10.63 2.08
C THR A 424 5.85 11.46 2.88
N LEU A 425 5.43 12.06 3.99
CA LEU A 425 6.28 12.86 4.87
C LEU A 425 7.42 12.04 5.46
N VAL A 426 7.10 10.91 6.09
CA VAL A 426 8.07 10.01 6.74
C VAL A 426 9.04 9.45 5.71
N ASP A 427 8.54 8.95 4.59
CA ASP A 427 9.39 8.29 3.59
C ASP A 427 10.30 9.29 2.85
N THR A 428 9.81 10.50 2.59
CA THR A 428 10.66 11.55 2.01
C THR A 428 11.74 12.00 3.01
N TYR A 429 11.39 12.18 4.28
CA TYR A 429 12.35 12.52 5.33
C TYR A 429 13.45 11.45 5.43
N LEU A 430 13.06 10.18 5.40
CA LEU A 430 13.97 9.04 5.48
C LEU A 430 14.87 8.88 4.28
N SER A 431 14.33 9.10 3.09
CA SER A 431 15.11 9.11 1.86
C SER A 431 16.21 10.17 1.93
N ILE A 432 15.91 11.34 2.48
CA ILE A 432 16.85 12.45 2.68
C ILE A 432 17.93 12.13 3.73
N ILE A 433 17.53 11.79 4.97
CA ILE A 433 18.49 11.67 6.08
C ILE A 433 19.46 10.48 5.93
N ARG A 434 19.08 9.44 5.19
CA ARG A 434 19.95 8.25 4.96
C ARG A 434 21.14 8.56 4.05
N ARG A 435 21.12 9.70 3.36
CA ARG A 435 22.07 10.01 2.29
C ARG A 435 22.99 11.17 2.62
N ILE A 436 22.59 11.99 3.59
CA ILE A 436 23.43 13.02 4.18
C ILE A 436 24.30 12.32 5.23
N GLY A 437 25.60 12.15 4.96
CA GLY A 437 26.54 11.65 5.97
C GLY A 437 26.51 12.55 7.19
N LEU A 438 26.73 11.97 8.37
CA LEU A 438 26.59 12.57 9.71
C LEU A 438 27.50 13.79 10.00
N GLY A 439 28.02 14.49 8.99
CA GLY A 439 29.09 15.47 9.07
C GLY A 439 28.72 16.96 9.24
N ARG A 440 27.48 17.42 8.97
CA ARG A 440 26.87 18.76 9.25
C ARG A 440 25.60 18.94 8.38
N GLY A 441 24.51 19.64 8.71
CA GLY A 441 23.84 20.01 9.96
C GLY A 441 22.32 19.85 9.72
N ARG A 442 21.58 19.29 10.68
CA ARG A 442 20.18 18.88 10.47
C ARG A 442 19.21 20.06 10.24
N SER A 443 19.65 21.30 10.46
CA SER A 443 18.86 22.52 10.43
C SER A 443 18.13 22.81 9.11
N GLU A 444 18.79 22.68 7.96
CA GLU A 444 18.15 23.00 6.67
C GLU A 444 17.07 21.98 6.28
N ILE A 445 17.26 20.69 6.60
CA ILE A 445 16.23 19.65 6.44
C ILE A 445 15.06 19.99 7.36
N HIS A 446 15.34 20.24 8.64
CA HIS A 446 14.31 20.58 9.62
C HIS A 446 13.54 21.84 9.23
N ASP A 447 14.14 22.79 8.50
CA ASP A 447 13.43 23.96 7.98
C ASP A 447 12.39 23.63 6.91
N ILE A 448 12.72 22.74 5.96
CA ILE A 448 11.75 22.26 4.94
C ILE A 448 10.57 21.57 5.65
N PHE A 449 10.87 20.65 6.55
CA PHE A 449 9.85 19.87 7.26
C PHE A 449 9.06 20.72 8.27
N ARG A 450 9.68 21.72 8.91
CA ARG A 450 9.00 22.73 9.74
C ARG A 450 7.99 23.54 8.92
N LEU A 451 8.37 23.98 7.72
CA LEU A 451 7.48 24.73 6.84
C LEU A 451 6.32 23.86 6.34
N VAL A 452 6.57 22.56 6.05
CA VAL A 452 5.51 21.61 5.71
C VAL A 452 4.44 21.55 6.80
N MET A 453 4.82 21.49 8.07
CA MET A 453 3.86 21.36 9.19
C MET A 453 3.28 22.69 9.66
N SER A 454 3.69 23.82 9.08
CA SER A 454 3.23 25.15 9.46
C SER A 454 1.85 25.47 8.89
N PRO A 455 0.77 25.54 9.70
CA PRO A 455 -0.56 25.88 9.20
C PRO A 455 -0.64 27.37 8.83
N THR A 456 -0.35 27.69 7.58
CA THR A 456 -0.41 29.07 7.06
C THR A 456 -1.08 29.10 5.70
N PRO A 457 -1.80 30.18 5.33
CA PRO A 457 -2.41 30.31 4.00
C PRO A 457 -1.40 30.21 2.85
N SER A 458 -0.14 30.56 3.11
CA SER A 458 0.97 30.48 2.16
C SER A 458 1.65 29.11 2.09
N ASN A 459 1.24 28.13 2.90
CA ASN A 459 1.87 26.81 2.89
C ASN A 459 1.49 26.05 1.60
N PRO A 460 2.46 25.78 0.70
CA PRO A 460 2.19 25.17 -0.59
C PRO A 460 1.76 23.69 -0.49
N ALA A 461 2.06 23.01 0.62
CA ALA A 461 1.68 21.61 0.84
C ALA A 461 0.23 21.43 1.35
N MET A 462 -0.47 22.52 1.67
CA MET A 462 -1.78 22.49 2.30
C MET A 462 -2.90 23.10 1.42
N ILE A 463 -4.13 22.66 1.65
CA ILE A 463 -5.35 23.32 1.21
C ILE A 463 -6.02 23.94 2.43
N ARG A 464 -6.32 25.24 2.35
CA ARG A 464 -7.13 25.94 3.34
C ARG A 464 -8.61 25.60 3.14
N LEU A 465 -9.25 25.07 4.17
CA LEU A 465 -10.67 24.73 4.19
C LEU A 465 -11.50 25.76 4.98
N GLY A 466 -10.91 26.33 6.03
CA GLY A 466 -11.49 27.37 6.87
C GLY A 466 -10.46 28.42 7.25
N ASP A 467 -10.81 29.38 8.10
CA ASP A 467 -9.89 30.44 8.51
C ASP A 467 -8.63 29.90 9.23
N LYS A 468 -8.79 28.82 10.00
CA LYS A 468 -7.77 28.09 10.79
C LYS A 468 -7.76 26.58 10.52
N LEU A 469 -8.49 26.09 9.51
CA LEU A 469 -8.54 24.69 9.11
C LEU A 469 -7.77 24.44 7.82
N PHE A 470 -6.84 23.50 7.87
CA PHE A 470 -5.99 23.12 6.75
C PHE A 470 -6.01 21.61 6.53
N CYS A 471 -5.79 21.17 5.29
CA CYS A 471 -5.62 19.77 4.93
C CYS A 471 -4.31 19.60 4.15
N VAL A 472 -3.44 18.68 4.60
CA VAL A 472 -2.15 18.38 3.95
C VAL A 472 -2.39 17.44 2.77
N CYS A 473 -1.98 17.83 1.57
CA CYS A 473 -2.12 17.00 0.37
C CYS A 473 -0.80 16.30 0.04
N SER A 474 -0.82 14.98 -0.12
CA SER A 474 0.36 14.17 -0.47
C SER A 474 1.02 14.64 -1.77
N GLU A 475 0.24 14.93 -2.82
CA GLU A 475 0.76 15.42 -4.11
C GLU A 475 1.43 16.80 -3.99
N LYS A 476 0.81 17.74 -3.27
CA LYS A 476 1.36 19.07 -3.05
C LYS A 476 2.59 19.03 -2.16
N LEU A 477 2.56 18.17 -1.15
CA LEU A 477 3.69 17.90 -0.26
C LEU A 477 4.88 17.39 -1.07
N ARG A 478 4.66 16.37 -1.91
CA ARG A 478 5.68 15.83 -2.81
C ARG A 478 6.25 16.93 -3.72
N SER A 479 5.39 17.65 -4.42
CA SER A 479 5.78 18.73 -5.33
C SER A 479 6.58 19.85 -4.63
N TYR A 480 6.23 20.16 -3.38
CA TYR A 480 6.94 21.15 -2.59
C TYR A 480 8.34 20.67 -2.19
N ILE A 481 8.44 19.44 -1.65
CA ILE A 481 9.72 18.89 -1.24
C ILE A 481 10.63 18.72 -2.46
N GLU A 482 10.13 18.16 -3.55
CA GLU A 482 10.85 18.03 -4.83
C GLU A 482 11.49 19.34 -5.29
N ARG A 483 10.72 20.45 -5.27
CA ARG A 483 11.23 21.76 -5.67
C ARG A 483 12.33 22.24 -4.74
N LYS A 484 12.14 22.08 -3.43
CA LYS A 484 13.09 22.55 -2.41
C LYS A 484 14.37 21.73 -2.34
N THR A 485 14.30 20.43 -2.65
CA THR A 485 15.48 19.57 -2.70
C THR A 485 16.26 19.73 -4.01
N LYS A 486 15.58 19.93 -5.16
CA LYS A 486 16.23 20.17 -6.46
C LYS A 486 16.98 21.50 -6.54
N GLU A 487 16.39 22.60 -6.04
CA GLU A 487 16.96 23.95 -6.22
C GLU A 487 18.15 24.26 -5.31
N ARG A 488 18.29 23.59 -4.16
CA ARG A 488 19.24 24.02 -3.12
C ARG A 488 20.35 23.03 -2.82
N TRP A 489 20.12 21.73 -2.90
CA TRP A 489 20.97 20.78 -2.15
C TRP A 489 22.04 20.11 -2.99
N ILE A 490 21.72 19.61 -4.17
CA ILE A 490 22.68 18.83 -4.95
C ILE A 490 23.89 19.69 -5.33
N GLU A 491 23.68 20.90 -5.85
CA GLU A 491 24.78 21.70 -6.38
C GLU A 491 25.60 22.43 -5.30
N SER A 492 24.95 22.90 -4.23
CA SER A 492 25.62 23.67 -3.17
C SER A 492 26.41 22.80 -2.18
N GLU A 493 25.92 21.58 -1.88
CA GLU A 493 26.63 20.63 -1.01
C GLU A 493 27.84 20.00 -1.70
N LEU A 494 27.71 19.65 -2.99
CA LEU A 494 28.86 19.20 -3.78
C LEU A 494 29.92 20.29 -3.86
N ARG A 495 29.54 21.55 -4.14
CA ARG A 495 30.53 22.63 -4.17
C ARG A 495 31.22 22.82 -2.82
N ARG A 496 30.51 22.78 -1.68
CA ARG A 496 31.12 22.96 -0.33
C ARG A 496 32.00 21.79 0.11
N ALA A 497 31.60 20.54 -0.16
CA ALA A 497 32.47 19.38 0.07
C ALA A 497 33.70 19.38 -0.87
N PHE A 498 33.51 19.92 -2.08
CA PHE A 498 34.44 20.30 -3.18
C PHE A 498 35.58 21.27 -2.83
N SER A 499 35.19 22.36 -2.17
CA SER A 499 36.01 23.56 -2.02
C SER A 499 36.67 23.68 -0.64
N GLY A 500 36.42 22.70 0.24
CA GLY A 500 37.09 22.52 1.52
C GLY A 500 38.15 21.41 1.55
N MET A 501 38.58 20.89 0.39
CA MET A 501 39.74 20.00 0.25
C MET A 501 40.85 20.68 -0.54
#